data_AF-A0A9N9ETY5-F1
#
_entry.id   AF-A0A9N9ETY5-F1
#
_cell.length_a   1.000
_cell.length_b   1.000
_cell.length_c   1.000
_cell.angle_alpha   90.00
_cell.angle_beta   90.00
_cell.angle_gamma   90.00
#
_symmetry.space_group_name_H-M   'P 1'
#
loop_
_entity.id
_entity.type
_entity.pdbx_description
1 polymer ?
#
loop_
_entity_poly.entity_id
_entity_poly.type
_entity_poly.pdbx_seq_one_letter_code
_entity_poly.pdbx_strand_id
1 'polypeptide(L)'
;MEVIIITEFACFTDASAYTGVLEYEEFKGIRNTLVIATIILGCIHLNFELRQIYYNPTKWSIDPWNYFDLGAAFELFGVYFAIVVNVAKKTSSFLVILFIVLLSFAHAFWILLKLRKEYDLDTPPTDYEDPNNPWLLTGTSISILDDGTIERSFEKPDKNTNMFSYFRILQVTIPMMLVSLIISVYLMNLLIGLLSNAIDEDNRASFLMQKAKILAEIELFYLFPNQRRWKTWFPDV
;
A
#
# COMPACT_ATOMS: atom_id res chain seq x y z
N MET A 1 -17.59 18.03 19.66
CA MET A 1 -17.96 16.88 18.81
C MET A 1 -17.00 15.74 19.07
N GLU A 2 -15.69 16.02 19.06
CA GLU A 2 -14.60 15.08 19.35
C GLU A 2 -14.77 14.24 20.62
N VAL A 3 -15.14 14.84 21.77
CA VAL A 3 -15.31 14.07 23.03
C VAL A 3 -16.39 12.99 22.92
N ILE A 4 -17.44 13.24 22.13
CA ILE A 4 -18.53 12.28 21.91
C ILE A 4 -18.01 11.10 21.06
N ILE A 5 -17.24 11.39 20.01
CA ILE A 5 -16.67 10.39 19.09
C ILE A 5 -15.65 9.49 19.82
N ILE A 6 -14.74 10.08 20.59
CA ILE A 6 -13.73 9.32 21.35
C ILE A 6 -14.41 8.40 22.38
N THR A 7 -15.43 8.90 23.07
CA THR A 7 -16.20 8.12 24.05
C THR A 7 -17.00 6.99 23.37
N GLU A 8 -17.59 7.25 22.20
CA GLU A 8 -18.29 6.24 21.40
C GLU A 8 -17.34 5.13 20.95
N PHE A 9 -16.16 5.48 20.44
CA PHE A 9 -15.16 4.52 19.98
C PHE A 9 -14.57 3.68 21.13
N ALA A 10 -14.28 4.30 22.28
CA ALA A 10 -13.82 3.60 23.47
C ALA A 10 -14.88 2.59 23.95
N CYS A 11 -16.13 3.04 24.06
CA CYS A 11 -17.25 2.21 24.51
C CYS A 11 -17.52 1.03 23.54
N PHE A 12 -17.39 1.26 22.23
CA PHE A 12 -17.50 0.20 21.21
C PHE A 12 -16.34 -0.80 21.30
N THR A 13 -15.11 -0.30 21.45
CA THR A 13 -13.91 -1.14 21.57
C THR A 13 -14.00 -2.02 22.83
N ASP A 14 -14.38 -1.45 23.97
CA ASP A 14 -14.57 -2.18 25.22
C ASP A 14 -15.71 -3.21 25.10
N ALA A 15 -16.85 -2.83 24.52
CA ALA A 15 -17.95 -3.77 24.28
C ALA A 15 -17.55 -4.95 23.37
N SER A 16 -16.72 -4.67 22.34
CA SER A 16 -16.19 -5.70 21.45
C SER A 16 -15.19 -6.62 22.16
N ALA A 17 -14.33 -6.08 23.02
CA ALA A 17 -13.37 -6.86 23.82
C ALA A 17 -14.09 -7.81 24.79
N TYR A 18 -15.18 -7.34 25.42
CA TYR A 18 -16.00 -8.19 26.29
C TYR A 18 -16.75 -9.31 25.55
N THR A 19 -16.86 -9.24 24.22
CA THR A 19 -17.42 -10.34 23.40
C THR A 19 -16.52 -11.59 23.42
N GLY A 20 -15.23 -11.44 23.69
CA GLY A 20 -14.31 -12.57 23.89
C GLY A 20 -14.37 -13.22 25.29
N VAL A 21 -15.00 -12.55 26.27
CA VAL A 21 -14.99 -12.94 27.70
C VAL A 21 -16.39 -13.37 28.18
N LEU A 22 -17.27 -13.73 27.25
CA LEU A 22 -18.70 -14.02 27.49
C LEU A 22 -18.99 -15.27 28.34
N GLU A 23 -17.97 -15.98 28.79
CA GLU A 23 -18.09 -17.08 29.75
C GLU A 23 -18.45 -16.60 31.17
N TYR A 24 -18.28 -15.30 31.47
CA TYR A 24 -18.54 -14.73 32.78
C TYR A 24 -19.81 -13.85 32.76
N GLU A 25 -20.87 -14.30 33.44
CA GLU A 25 -22.18 -13.61 33.49
C GLU A 25 -22.12 -12.16 34.01
N GLU A 26 -21.11 -11.79 34.81
CA GLU A 26 -20.90 -10.42 35.28
C GLU A 26 -20.59 -9.43 34.13
N PHE A 27 -19.80 -9.85 33.15
CA PHE A 27 -19.39 -9.00 32.02
C PHE A 27 -20.48 -8.83 30.97
N LYS A 28 -21.47 -9.72 30.94
CA LYS A 28 -22.62 -9.66 30.03
C LYS A 28 -23.50 -8.44 30.32
N GLY A 29 -23.67 -8.08 31.60
CA GLY A 29 -24.40 -6.89 32.02
C GLY A 29 -23.69 -5.59 31.65
N ILE A 30 -22.36 -5.55 31.84
CA ILE A 30 -21.50 -4.42 31.46
C ILE A 30 -21.54 -4.22 29.93
N ARG A 31 -21.33 -5.29 29.15
CA ARG A 31 -21.39 -5.24 27.68
C ARG A 31 -22.73 -4.71 27.18
N ASN A 32 -23.85 -5.21 27.69
CA ASN A 32 -25.17 -4.74 27.25
C ASN A 32 -25.37 -3.25 27.56
N THR A 33 -24.87 -2.78 28.70
CA THR A 33 -24.90 -1.36 29.07
C THR A 33 -24.04 -0.52 28.11
N LEU A 34 -22.84 -0.98 27.77
CA LEU A 34 -21.95 -0.33 26.80
C LEU A 34 -22.58 -0.27 25.40
N VAL A 35 -23.21 -1.35 24.94
CA VAL A 35 -23.91 -1.37 23.63
C VAL A 35 -25.10 -0.41 23.61
N ILE A 36 -25.85 -0.30 24.70
CA ILE A 36 -26.94 0.70 24.78
C ILE A 36 -26.35 2.12 24.76
N ALA A 37 -25.25 2.35 25.47
CA ALA A 37 -24.57 3.65 25.49
C ALA A 37 -24.02 4.03 24.10
N THR A 38 -23.43 3.10 23.35
CA THR A 38 -22.95 3.38 21.98
C THR A 38 -24.08 3.71 21.02
N ILE A 39 -25.21 3.01 21.10
CA ILE A 39 -26.39 3.32 20.29
C ILE A 39 -26.91 4.73 20.60
N ILE A 40 -27.01 5.10 21.88
CA ILE A 40 -27.47 6.43 22.29
C ILE A 40 -26.49 7.52 21.82
N LEU A 41 -25.18 7.33 22.03
CA LEU A 41 -24.15 8.27 21.59
C LEU A 41 -24.14 8.42 20.06
N GLY A 42 -24.23 7.31 19.33
CA GLY A 42 -24.32 7.32 17.86
C GLY A 42 -25.57 8.03 17.35
N CYS A 43 -26.72 7.87 18.02
CA CYS A 43 -27.93 8.64 17.71
C CYS A 43 -27.73 10.15 17.95
N ILE A 44 -27.04 10.55 19.03
CA ILE A 44 -26.73 11.96 19.31
C ILE A 44 -25.80 12.53 18.22
N HIS A 45 -24.76 11.79 17.85
CA HIS A 45 -23.83 12.18 16.80
C HIS A 45 -24.54 12.34 15.45
N LEU A 46 -25.37 11.37 15.07
CA LEU A 46 -26.17 11.42 13.84
C LEU A 46 -27.10 12.65 13.78
N ASN A 47 -27.66 13.07 14.92
CA ASN A 47 -28.49 14.28 14.98
C ASN A 47 -27.69 15.57 14.70
N PHE A 48 -26.42 15.63 15.11
CA PHE A 48 -25.55 16.76 14.79
C PHE A 48 -25.25 16.81 13.29
N GLU A 49 -24.92 15.68 12.67
CA GLU A 49 -24.67 15.58 11.22
C GLU A 49 -25.91 15.94 10.40
N LEU A 50 -27.08 15.39 10.74
CA LEU A 50 -28.34 15.70 10.05
C LEU A 50 -28.69 17.19 10.12
N ARG A 51 -28.38 17.87 11.24
CA ARG A 51 -28.56 19.31 11.36
C ARG A 51 -27.63 20.07 10.41
N GLN A 52 -26.38 19.64 10.24
CA GLN A 52 -25.45 20.27 9.29
C GLN A 52 -25.89 20.07 7.84
N ILE A 53 -26.34 18.86 7.48
CA ILE A 53 -26.90 18.53 6.16
C ILE A 53 -28.12 19.40 5.83
N TYR A 54 -29.03 19.56 6.79
CA TYR A 54 -30.24 20.37 6.62
C TYR A 54 -29.93 21.86 6.36
N TYR A 55 -28.92 22.41 7.04
CA TYR A 55 -28.56 23.82 6.89
C TYR A 55 -27.86 24.13 5.57
N ASN A 56 -26.99 23.25 5.06
CA ASN A 56 -26.31 23.48 3.77
C ASN A 56 -25.82 22.17 3.10
N PRO A 57 -26.68 21.50 2.30
CA PRO A 57 -26.37 20.18 1.75
C PRO A 57 -25.28 20.21 0.67
N THR A 58 -25.19 21.27 -0.12
CA THR A 58 -24.18 21.41 -1.18
C THR A 58 -22.79 21.63 -0.59
N LYS A 59 -22.67 22.42 0.48
CA LYS A 59 -21.40 22.59 1.19
C LYS A 59 -20.96 21.31 1.90
N TRP A 60 -21.88 20.62 2.56
CA TRP A 60 -21.62 19.36 3.26
C TRP A 60 -21.11 18.25 2.31
N SER A 61 -21.72 18.10 1.14
CA SER A 61 -21.38 17.03 0.18
C SER A 61 -20.06 17.27 -0.58
N ILE A 62 -19.62 18.52 -0.67
CA ILE A 62 -18.40 18.92 -1.41
C ILE A 62 -17.17 18.90 -0.51
N ASP A 63 -17.35 19.07 0.80
CA ASP A 63 -16.24 19.09 1.74
C ASP A 63 -15.69 17.67 1.98
N PRO A 64 -14.49 17.34 1.51
CA PRO A 64 -13.90 16.01 1.70
C PRO A 64 -13.69 15.67 3.19
N TRP A 65 -13.62 16.70 4.04
CA TRP A 65 -13.44 16.55 5.48
C TRP A 65 -14.70 16.02 6.16
N ASN A 66 -15.89 16.21 5.59
CA ASN A 66 -17.14 15.69 6.16
C ASN A 66 -17.31 14.17 5.96
N TYR A 67 -16.64 13.60 4.95
CA TYR A 67 -16.48 12.14 4.80
C TYR A 67 -15.39 11.58 5.70
N PHE A 68 -14.41 12.41 6.06
CA PHE A 68 -13.29 12.09 6.95
C PHE A 68 -13.56 12.39 8.42
N ASP A 69 -14.68 13.02 8.78
CA ASP A 69 -15.11 13.24 10.17
C ASP A 69 -15.38 11.90 10.90
N LEU A 70 -15.62 10.83 10.13
CA LEU A 70 -15.58 9.43 10.58
C LEU A 70 -14.17 8.96 11.05
N GLY A 71 -13.13 9.74 10.76
CA GLY A 71 -11.73 9.59 11.17
C GLY A 71 -11.19 10.77 12.00
N ALA A 72 -12.03 11.75 12.37
CA ALA A 72 -11.67 12.90 13.20
C ALA A 72 -11.55 12.60 14.71
N ALA A 73 -11.35 11.33 15.08
CA ALA A 73 -10.85 10.96 16.40
C ALA A 73 -9.35 11.33 16.61
N PHE A 74 -8.74 12.03 15.66
CA PHE A 74 -7.29 12.25 15.59
C PHE A 74 -6.91 13.70 15.18
N GLU A 75 -7.40 14.73 15.86
CA GLU A 75 -6.92 16.11 15.62
C GLU A 75 -5.40 16.27 15.82
N LEU A 76 -4.79 15.47 16.72
CA LEU A 76 -3.33 15.37 16.84
C LEU A 76 -2.67 14.83 15.57
N PHE A 77 -3.35 14.00 14.78
CA PHE A 77 -2.83 13.41 13.53
C PHE A 77 -3.20 14.25 12.30
N GLY A 78 -4.29 15.03 12.33
CA GLY A 78 -4.75 15.86 11.21
C GLY A 78 -3.70 16.86 10.72
N VAL A 79 -2.89 17.41 11.64
CA VAL A 79 -1.77 18.30 11.30
C VAL A 79 -0.64 17.55 10.61
N TYR A 80 -0.20 16.41 11.15
CA TYR A 80 0.80 15.55 10.51
C TYR A 80 0.30 15.03 9.16
N PHE A 81 -0.98 14.68 9.06
CA PHE A 81 -1.63 14.24 7.84
C PHE A 81 -1.66 15.36 6.79
N ALA A 82 -1.98 16.60 7.18
CA ALA A 82 -1.92 17.75 6.28
C ALA A 82 -0.51 18.00 5.73
N ILE A 83 0.52 17.87 6.57
CA ILE A 83 1.93 17.95 6.16
C ILE A 83 2.25 16.81 5.17
N VAL A 84 1.87 15.57 5.49
CA VAL A 84 2.09 14.40 4.61
C VAL A 84 1.41 14.59 3.26
N VAL A 85 0.17 15.07 3.21
CA VAL A 85 -0.55 15.34 1.96
C VAL A 85 0.12 16.44 1.16
N ASN A 86 0.62 17.50 1.80
CA ASN A 86 1.29 18.59 1.10
C ASN A 86 2.64 18.17 0.50
N VAL A 87 3.42 17.41 1.27
CA VAL A 87 4.67 16.80 0.80
C VAL A 87 4.39 15.81 -0.33
N ALA A 88 3.33 15.00 -0.21
CA ALA A 88 2.92 14.06 -1.25
C ALA A 88 2.56 14.78 -2.57
N LYS A 89 1.91 15.94 -2.52
CA LYS A 89 1.63 16.76 -3.72
C LYS A 89 2.93 17.22 -4.39
N LYS A 90 3.91 17.70 -3.62
CA LYS A 90 5.22 18.12 -4.15
C LYS A 90 6.01 16.96 -4.77
N THR A 91 5.95 15.77 -4.16
CA THR A 91 6.72 14.59 -4.59
C THR A 91 5.94 13.66 -5.55
N SER A 92 4.70 13.99 -5.90
CA SER A 92 3.81 13.13 -6.70
C SER A 92 4.40 12.72 -8.05
N SER A 93 5.04 13.66 -8.77
CA SER A 93 5.67 13.38 -10.07
C SER A 93 6.77 12.32 -9.97
N PHE A 94 7.53 12.32 -8.87
CA PHE A 94 8.54 11.31 -8.61
C PHE A 94 7.93 9.93 -8.35
N LEU A 95 6.81 9.88 -7.63
CA LEU A 95 6.12 8.63 -7.30
C LEU A 95 5.55 7.93 -8.55
N VAL A 96 5.09 8.71 -9.55
CA VAL A 96 4.68 8.18 -10.85
C VAL A 96 5.85 7.54 -11.59
N ILE A 97 7.01 8.20 -11.62
CA ILE A 97 8.23 7.65 -12.26
C ILE A 97 8.67 6.37 -11.54
N LEU A 98 8.69 6.39 -10.20
CA LEU A 98 9.01 5.22 -9.38
C LEU A 98 8.08 4.04 -9.71
N PHE A 99 6.77 4.29 -9.84
CA PHE A 99 5.80 3.26 -10.19
C PHE A 99 6.06 2.65 -11.57
N ILE A 100 6.36 3.46 -12.57
CA ILE A 100 6.69 2.99 -13.93
C ILE A 100 7.97 2.13 -13.92
N VAL A 101 9.00 2.56 -13.18
CA VAL A 101 10.26 1.80 -13.03
C VAL A 101 10.00 0.45 -12.36
N LEU A 102 9.22 0.42 -11.28
CA LEU A 102 8.86 -0.82 -10.57
C LEU A 102 8.06 -1.79 -11.45
N LEU A 103 7.07 -1.29 -12.21
CA LEU A 103 6.30 -2.10 -13.15
C LEU A 103 7.17 -2.68 -14.26
N SER A 104 8.05 -1.86 -14.85
CA SER A 104 8.97 -2.29 -15.91
C SER A 104 9.89 -3.40 -15.41
N PHE A 105 10.38 -3.25 -14.19
CA PHE A 105 11.29 -4.20 -13.58
C PHE A 105 10.58 -5.51 -13.16
N ALA A 106 9.39 -5.41 -12.58
CA ALA A 106 8.56 -6.57 -12.27
C ALA A 106 8.20 -7.36 -13.54
N HIS A 107 7.86 -6.66 -14.63
CA HIS A 107 7.56 -7.27 -15.91
C HIS A 107 8.79 -7.97 -16.53
N ALA A 108 9.97 -7.32 -16.47
CA ALA A 108 11.22 -7.92 -16.92
C ALA A 108 11.56 -9.19 -16.13
N PHE A 109 11.39 -9.17 -14.79
CA PHE A 109 11.58 -10.35 -13.96
C PHE A 109 10.58 -11.46 -14.26
N TRP A 110 9.31 -11.12 -14.47
CA TRP A 110 8.29 -12.10 -14.80
C TRP A 110 8.60 -12.83 -16.12
N ILE A 111 9.04 -12.09 -17.14
CA ILE A 111 9.50 -12.69 -18.41
C ILE A 111 10.72 -13.58 -18.20
N LEU A 112 11.67 -13.16 -17.36
CA LEU A 112 12.91 -13.89 -17.14
C LEU A 112 12.70 -15.17 -16.31
N LEU A 113 11.86 -15.12 -15.27
CA LEU A 113 11.51 -16.25 -14.41
C LEU A 113 10.53 -17.22 -15.08
N LYS A 114 9.93 -16.84 -16.22
CA LYS A 114 9.13 -17.75 -17.03
C LYS A 114 10.06 -18.83 -17.60
N LEU A 115 10.11 -19.96 -16.90
CA LEU A 115 10.83 -21.15 -17.33
C LEU A 115 10.37 -21.53 -18.75
N ARG A 116 11.31 -21.55 -19.71
CA ARG A 116 11.05 -22.14 -21.03
C ARG A 116 10.71 -23.62 -20.80
N LYS A 117 9.70 -24.11 -21.55
CA LYS A 117 9.06 -25.42 -21.41
C LYS A 117 10.02 -26.50 -20.89
N GLU A 118 9.60 -27.16 -19.81
CA GLU A 118 10.26 -28.36 -19.32
C GLU A 118 10.29 -29.38 -20.46
N TYR A 119 11.49 -29.80 -20.84
CA TYR A 119 11.64 -30.80 -21.91
C TYR A 119 11.32 -32.16 -21.32
N ASP A 120 10.45 -32.90 -22.02
CA ASP A 120 10.24 -34.31 -21.70
C ASP A 120 11.52 -35.09 -22.06
N LEU A 121 12.13 -35.68 -21.03
CA LEU A 121 13.34 -36.50 -21.18
C LEU A 121 12.99 -37.92 -21.62
N ASP A 122 11.73 -38.33 -21.52
CA ASP A 122 11.26 -39.68 -21.83
C ASP A 122 10.77 -39.80 -23.28
N THR A 123 10.33 -38.69 -23.90
CA THR A 123 9.84 -38.68 -25.28
C THR A 123 10.71 -37.83 -26.21
N PRO A 124 10.97 -38.31 -27.44
CA PRO A 124 11.74 -37.56 -28.43
C PRO A 124 10.99 -36.28 -28.85
N PRO A 125 11.71 -35.26 -29.33
CA PRO A 125 11.15 -33.93 -29.46
C PRO A 125 10.14 -33.86 -30.61
N THR A 126 9.05 -33.13 -30.37
CA THR A 126 8.04 -32.80 -31.40
C THR A 126 8.43 -31.57 -32.22
N ASP A 127 9.42 -30.80 -31.76
CA ASP A 127 9.92 -29.58 -32.40
C ASP A 127 11.46 -29.62 -32.47
N TYR A 128 11.98 -29.66 -33.69
CA TYR A 128 13.41 -29.69 -34.00
C TYR A 128 14.00 -28.28 -34.24
N GLU A 129 13.20 -27.22 -34.12
CA GLU A 129 13.65 -25.84 -34.38
C GLU A 129 14.33 -25.19 -33.15
N ASP A 130 14.24 -25.76 -31.94
CA ASP A 130 14.97 -25.23 -30.77
C ASP A 130 16.39 -25.82 -30.68
N PRO A 131 17.44 -25.03 -30.96
CA PRO A 131 18.83 -25.49 -30.88
C PRO A 131 19.30 -25.83 -29.45
N ASN A 132 18.51 -25.53 -28.41
CA ASN A 132 18.81 -25.90 -27.01
C ASN A 132 18.00 -27.11 -26.51
N ASN A 133 17.39 -27.90 -27.41
CA ASN A 133 16.69 -29.12 -27.05
C ASN A 133 17.68 -30.18 -26.55
N PRO A 134 17.47 -30.81 -25.37
CA PRO A 134 18.38 -31.83 -24.84
C PRO A 134 18.62 -32.98 -25.82
N TRP A 135 17.61 -33.38 -26.60
CA TRP A 135 17.72 -34.45 -27.60
C TRP A 135 18.55 -34.07 -28.84
N LEU A 136 18.75 -32.78 -29.11
CA LEU A 136 19.64 -32.28 -30.15
C LEU A 136 21.10 -32.15 -29.66
N LEU A 137 21.32 -32.23 -28.35
CA LEU A 137 22.63 -32.05 -27.69
C LEU A 137 23.28 -33.38 -27.25
N THR A 138 22.57 -34.52 -27.30
CA THR A 138 23.13 -35.83 -26.93
C THR A 138 24.01 -36.41 -28.03
N GLY A 139 24.98 -37.24 -27.63
CA GLY A 139 25.87 -37.93 -28.55
C GLY A 139 25.10 -38.96 -29.40
N THR A 140 25.24 -38.89 -30.72
CA THR A 140 24.83 -39.97 -31.62
C THR A 140 25.92 -41.03 -31.69
N SER A 141 25.63 -42.21 -31.17
CA SER A 141 26.47 -43.39 -31.33
C SER A 141 26.21 -44.00 -32.70
N ILE A 142 27.23 -43.99 -33.56
CA ILE A 142 27.19 -44.63 -34.87
C ILE A 142 27.88 -45.99 -34.73
N SER A 143 27.11 -47.07 -34.78
CA SER A 143 27.63 -48.44 -34.83
C SER A 143 27.53 -48.96 -36.27
N ILE A 144 28.64 -49.44 -36.80
CA ILE A 144 28.69 -50.13 -38.09
C ILE A 144 28.61 -51.62 -37.78
N LEU A 145 27.54 -52.27 -38.21
CA LEU A 145 27.36 -53.71 -38.06
C LEU A 145 28.28 -54.45 -39.05
N ASP A 146 28.61 -55.71 -38.75
CA ASP A 146 29.49 -56.57 -39.57
C ASP A 146 28.96 -56.80 -41.00
N ASP A 147 27.67 -56.55 -41.25
CA ASP A 147 27.02 -56.61 -42.56
C ASP A 147 27.15 -55.29 -43.37
N GLY A 148 27.78 -54.26 -42.80
CA GLY A 148 27.94 -52.93 -43.39
C GLY A 148 26.78 -51.96 -43.09
N THR A 149 25.76 -52.36 -42.33
CA THR A 149 24.64 -51.51 -41.94
C THR A 149 25.06 -50.50 -40.89
N ILE A 150 24.68 -49.22 -41.08
CA ILE A 150 24.94 -48.14 -40.13
C ILE A 150 23.72 -47.98 -39.22
N GLU A 151 23.83 -48.39 -37.96
CA GLU A 151 22.84 -48.10 -36.92
C GLU A 151 23.21 -46.82 -36.17
N ARG A 152 22.22 -45.94 -36.00
CA ARG A 152 22.38 -44.68 -35.26
C ARG A 152 21.47 -44.71 -34.04
N SER A 153 22.07 -44.78 -32.86
CA SER A 153 21.36 -44.77 -31.58
C SER A 153 21.54 -43.42 -30.90
N PHE A 154 20.43 -42.81 -30.48
CA PHE A 154 20.45 -41.57 -29.70
C PHE A 154 20.53 -41.93 -28.22
N GLU A 155 21.51 -41.36 -27.51
CA GLU A 155 21.55 -41.46 -26.06
C GLU A 155 20.41 -40.64 -25.46
N LYS A 156 19.70 -41.22 -24.48
CA LYS A 156 18.59 -40.55 -23.80
C LYS A 156 19.13 -39.42 -22.92
N PRO A 157 18.62 -38.18 -23.06
CA PRO A 157 19.09 -37.06 -22.27
C PRO A 157 18.75 -37.25 -20.78
N ASP A 158 19.66 -36.86 -19.91
CA ASP A 158 19.49 -36.82 -18.47
C ASP A 158 19.33 -35.38 -17.95
N LYS A 159 19.11 -35.21 -16.63
CA LYS A 159 18.99 -33.88 -16.00
C LYS A 159 20.22 -32.98 -16.19
N ASN A 160 21.39 -33.55 -16.47
CA ASN A 160 22.66 -32.83 -16.59
C ASN A 160 22.99 -32.45 -18.04
N THR A 161 22.28 -33.02 -19.02
CA THR A 161 22.50 -32.83 -20.46
C THR A 161 22.28 -31.37 -20.90
N ASN A 162 21.45 -30.59 -20.20
CA ASN A 162 21.23 -29.16 -20.49
C ASN A 162 21.85 -28.22 -19.44
N MET A 163 23.16 -28.34 -19.16
CA MET A 163 23.87 -27.42 -18.26
C MET A 163 23.81 -25.94 -18.68
N PHE A 164 23.62 -25.66 -19.99
CA PHE A 164 23.50 -24.31 -20.54
C PHE A 164 22.29 -23.55 -20.02
N SER A 165 21.17 -24.24 -19.78
CA SER A 165 19.98 -23.64 -19.16
C SER A 165 20.24 -23.14 -17.74
N TYR A 166 20.89 -23.96 -16.90
CA TYR A 166 21.24 -23.59 -15.53
C TYR A 166 22.30 -22.48 -15.49
N PHE A 167 23.32 -22.58 -16.34
CA PHE A 167 24.39 -21.58 -16.44
C PHE A 167 23.85 -20.21 -16.89
N ARG A 168 22.93 -20.17 -17.86
CA ARG A 168 22.28 -18.93 -18.31
C ARG A 168 21.44 -18.29 -17.21
N ILE A 169 20.67 -19.09 -16.46
CA ILE A 169 19.88 -18.59 -15.32
C ILE A 169 20.81 -17.99 -14.28
N LEU A 170 21.92 -18.66 -13.93
CA LEU A 170 22.88 -18.15 -12.95
C LEU A 170 23.56 -16.84 -13.41
N GLN A 171 24.00 -16.80 -14.67
CA GLN A 171 24.68 -15.63 -15.25
C GLN A 171 23.80 -14.39 -15.36
N VAL A 172 22.49 -14.54 -15.58
CA VAL A 172 21.58 -13.39 -15.71
C VAL A 172 20.94 -13.01 -14.37
N THR A 173 20.60 -13.98 -13.53
CA THR A 173 19.89 -13.74 -12.26
C THR A 173 20.77 -13.00 -11.25
N ILE A 174 22.04 -13.40 -11.10
CA ILE A 174 22.97 -12.77 -10.13
C ILE A 174 23.17 -11.27 -10.40
N PRO A 175 23.59 -10.83 -11.60
CA PRO A 175 23.78 -9.40 -11.86
C PRO A 175 22.47 -8.63 -11.81
N MET A 176 21.34 -9.23 -12.18
CA MET A 176 20.03 -8.56 -12.11
C MET A 176 19.57 -8.34 -10.66
N MET A 177 19.79 -9.31 -9.77
CA MET A 177 19.58 -9.15 -8.32
C MET A 177 20.47 -8.04 -7.77
N LEU A 178 21.74 -7.98 -8.15
CA LEU A 178 22.66 -6.92 -7.73
C LEU A 178 22.24 -5.54 -8.23
N VAL A 179 21.89 -5.42 -9.52
CA VAL A 179 21.40 -4.17 -10.12
C VAL A 179 20.10 -3.72 -9.45
N SER A 180 19.19 -4.65 -9.12
CA SER A 180 17.97 -4.33 -8.39
C SER A 180 18.22 -3.75 -7.01
N LEU A 181 19.22 -4.30 -6.31
CA LEU A 181 19.60 -3.87 -4.97
C LEU A 181 20.25 -2.49 -5.02
N ILE A 182 21.09 -2.23 -6.01
CA ILE A 182 21.72 -0.91 -6.21
C ILE A 182 20.67 0.13 -6.59
N ILE A 183 19.77 -0.19 -7.52
CA ILE A 183 18.69 0.71 -7.95
C ILE A 183 17.72 0.99 -6.80
N SER A 184 17.34 -0.01 -6.00
CA SER A 184 16.45 0.22 -4.87
C SER A 184 17.09 1.12 -3.82
N VAL A 185 18.36 0.89 -3.46
CA VAL A 185 19.10 1.76 -2.53
C VAL A 185 19.22 3.18 -3.09
N TYR A 186 19.55 3.33 -4.38
CA TYR A 186 19.62 4.63 -5.03
C TYR A 186 18.28 5.37 -5.01
N LEU A 187 17.19 4.70 -5.40
CA LEU A 187 15.85 5.27 -5.44
C LEU A 187 15.34 5.63 -4.03
N MET A 188 15.64 4.83 -3.01
CA MET A 188 15.29 5.14 -1.63
C MET A 188 16.05 6.36 -1.13
N ASN A 189 17.36 6.45 -1.38
CA ASN A 189 18.16 7.60 -1.00
C ASN A 189 17.70 8.89 -1.70
N LEU A 190 17.36 8.78 -2.98
CA LEU A 190 16.79 9.88 -3.76
C LEU A 190 15.42 10.32 -3.23
N LEU A 191 14.54 9.37 -2.91
CA LEU A 191 13.21 9.63 -2.33
C LEU A 191 13.32 10.34 -0.98
N ILE A 192 14.21 9.85 -0.10
CA ILE A 192 14.46 10.47 1.21
C ILE A 192 14.97 11.90 1.04
N GLY A 193 15.90 12.14 0.10
CA GLY A 193 16.41 13.48 -0.20
C GLY A 193 15.32 14.43 -0.72
N LEU A 194 14.47 13.97 -1.65
CA LEU A 194 13.33 14.75 -2.16
C LEU A 194 12.32 15.06 -1.05
N LEU A 195 11.99 14.08 -0.20
CA LEU A 195 11.09 14.25 0.93
C LEU A 195 11.65 15.27 1.93
N SER A 196 12.94 15.15 2.28
CA SER A 196 13.62 16.06 3.20
C SER A 196 13.60 17.50 2.69
N ASN A 197 13.86 17.71 1.40
CA ASN A 197 13.82 19.05 0.81
C ASN A 197 12.39 19.62 0.77
N ALA A 198 11.39 18.80 0.44
CA ALA A 198 9.99 19.22 0.39
C ALA A 198 9.44 19.60 1.78
N ILE A 199 9.91 18.94 2.84
CA ILE A 199 9.57 19.23 4.24
C ILE A 199 10.21 20.55 4.69
N ASP A 200 11.49 20.79 4.36
CA ASP A 200 12.22 21.98 4.84
C ASP A 200 11.67 23.29 4.26
N GLU A 201 11.29 23.28 2.98
CA GLU A 201 10.75 24.45 2.27
C GLU A 201 9.38 24.90 2.82
N ASP A 202 8.60 24.00 3.40
CA ASP A 202 7.23 24.29 3.85
C ASP A 202 7.13 24.54 5.36
N ASN A 203 8.16 24.17 6.13
CA ASN A 203 8.07 24.01 7.59
C ASN A 203 7.79 25.29 8.38
N ARG A 204 8.20 26.48 7.91
CA ARG A 204 8.09 27.70 8.75
C ARG A 204 6.76 28.44 8.56
N ALA A 205 6.33 28.61 7.32
CA ALA A 205 5.08 29.30 7.01
C ALA A 205 3.86 28.42 7.27
N SER A 206 3.90 27.14 6.85
CA SER A 206 2.80 26.21 7.10
C SER A 206 2.62 25.94 8.59
N PHE A 207 3.69 25.79 9.37
CA PHE A 207 3.62 25.58 10.82
C PHE A 207 3.02 26.76 11.57
N LEU A 208 3.40 27.99 11.21
CA LEU A 208 2.84 29.19 11.83
C LEU A 208 1.37 29.39 11.44
N MET A 209 1.03 29.15 10.17
CA MET A 209 -0.35 29.15 9.69
C MET A 209 -1.20 28.09 10.39
N GLN A 210 -0.66 26.88 10.57
CA GLN A 210 -1.32 25.76 11.25
C GLN A 210 -1.53 26.06 12.74
N LYS A 211 -0.51 26.58 13.42
CA LYS A 211 -0.65 27.05 14.81
C LYS A 211 -1.73 28.12 14.94
N ALA A 212 -1.77 29.08 14.03
CA ALA A 212 -2.78 30.14 14.03
C ALA A 212 -4.19 29.58 13.78
N LYS A 213 -4.33 28.63 12.84
CA LYS A 213 -5.61 28.00 12.53
C LYS A 213 -6.16 27.20 13.72
N ILE A 214 -5.34 26.34 14.31
CA ILE A 214 -5.73 25.52 15.48
C ILE A 214 -6.11 26.43 16.66
N LEU A 215 -5.32 27.48 16.91
CA LEU A 215 -5.61 28.43 17.98
C LEU A 215 -6.95 29.17 17.74
N ALA A 216 -7.21 29.61 16.52
CA ALA A 216 -8.47 30.27 16.17
C ALA A 216 -9.68 29.34 16.29
N GLU A 217 -9.52 28.06 15.94
CA GLU A 217 -10.58 27.05 16.02
C GLU A 217 -10.91 26.70 17.48
N ILE A 218 -9.90 26.56 18.34
CA ILE A 218 -10.06 26.41 19.79
C ILE A 218 -10.74 27.65 20.40
N GLU A 219 -10.28 28.86 20.05
CA GLU A 219 -10.90 30.09 20.54
C GLU A 219 -12.37 30.18 20.13
N LEU A 220 -12.70 29.85 18.87
CA LEU A 220 -14.06 29.89 18.34
C LEU A 220 -14.97 28.82 18.98
N PHE A 221 -14.42 27.65 19.31
CA PHE A 221 -15.14 26.57 20.01
C PHE A 221 -15.57 26.99 21.42
N TYR A 222 -14.68 27.68 22.16
CA TYR A 222 -14.97 28.15 23.52
C TYR A 222 -15.86 29.40 23.58
N LEU A 223 -16.10 30.08 22.46
CA LEU A 223 -16.93 31.28 22.39
C LEU A 223 -18.42 30.98 22.21
N PHE A 224 -19.25 31.66 23.02
CA PHE A 224 -20.70 31.61 22.89
C PHE A 224 -21.18 32.24 21.57
N PRO A 225 -22.35 31.84 21.02
CA PRO A 225 -22.85 32.30 19.73
C PRO A 225 -22.98 33.83 19.59
N ASN A 226 -23.13 34.55 20.70
CA ASN A 226 -23.23 36.01 20.71
C ASN A 226 -21.85 36.69 20.61
N GLN A 227 -20.81 36.08 21.17
CA GLN A 227 -19.44 36.60 21.13
C GLN A 227 -18.80 36.38 19.75
N ARG A 228 -19.19 35.29 19.07
CA ARG A 228 -18.77 34.98 17.70
C ARG A 228 -19.23 36.00 16.65
N ARG A 229 -20.22 36.83 16.98
CA ARG A 229 -20.82 37.83 16.07
C ARG A 229 -20.30 39.25 16.32
N TRP A 230 -19.35 39.42 17.25
CA TRP A 230 -18.73 40.72 17.50
C TRP A 230 -17.70 41.05 16.44
N LYS A 231 -18.09 41.92 15.51
CA LYS A 231 -17.24 42.43 14.40
C LYS A 231 -15.94 43.09 14.86
N THR A 232 -15.85 43.48 16.13
CA THR A 232 -14.64 44.05 16.74
C THR A 232 -13.57 43.00 17.03
N TRP A 233 -13.97 41.73 17.23
CA TRP A 233 -13.05 40.63 17.58
C TRP A 233 -12.78 39.70 16.39
N PHE A 234 -13.77 39.54 15.49
CA PHE A 234 -13.64 38.75 14.26
C PHE A 234 -14.13 39.58 13.06
N PRO A 235 -13.28 40.39 12.44
CA PRO A 235 -13.67 41.26 11.33
C PRO A 235 -13.88 40.49 10.00
N ASP A 236 -13.35 39.27 9.90
CA ASP A 236 -13.33 38.46 8.68
C ASP A 236 -14.41 37.34 8.65
N VAL A 237 -15.22 37.21 9.70
CA VAL A 237 -16.27 36.18 9.85
C VAL A 237 -17.68 36.76 9.67
#